data_AF-A0A536T208-F1
#
_entry.id   AF-A0A536T208-F1
#
_cell.length_a   1.000
_cell.length_b   1.000
_cell.length_c   1.000
_cell.angle_alpha   90.00
_cell.angle_beta   90.00
_cell.angle_gamma   90.00
#
_symmetry.space_group_name_H-M   'P 1'
#
loop_
_entity.id
_entity.type
_entity.pdbx_description
1 polymer ?
#
loop_
_entity_poly.entity_id
_entity_poly.type
_entity_poly.pdbx_seq_one_letter_code
_entity_poly.pdbx_strand_id
1 'polypeptide(L)'
;MNSPDASAALRSGAGEVDTNFSLPPFQYAELKVPGIHTLASSNEIMGGPHTFTMVYTTGKFHDANPRTYQAFLAAIKEAIATINRDKSAVARIYLEMTNSKESVADIVAILDDPLVQFTMTPTGTMKFADFMHRIGALKNKPNSWQDYFFEEIHNLPGS
;
A
#
# COMPACT_ATOMS: atom_id res chain seq x y z
N MET A 1 12.28 -14.55 -2.47
CA MET A 1 13.15 -13.46 -2.01
C MET A 1 12.26 -12.42 -1.34
N ASN A 2 12.59 -11.92 -0.15
CA ASN A 2 11.83 -10.82 0.45
C ASN A 2 12.24 -9.49 -0.23
N SER A 3 11.47 -8.41 -0.02
CA SER A 3 11.73 -7.12 -0.66
C SER A 3 13.12 -6.53 -0.34
N PRO A 4 13.63 -6.57 0.92
CA PRO A 4 15.01 -6.17 1.21
C PRO A 4 16.08 -6.92 0.39
N ASP A 5 15.97 -8.24 0.28
CA ASP A 5 16.95 -9.08 -0.41
C ASP A 5 16.94 -8.80 -1.93
N ALA A 6 15.76 -8.61 -2.52
CA ALA A 6 15.62 -8.28 -3.94
C ALA A 6 16.21 -6.90 -4.26
N SER A 7 15.95 -5.93 -3.39
CA SER A 7 16.53 -4.60 -3.49
C SER A 7 18.05 -4.61 -3.36
N ALA A 8 18.60 -5.40 -2.44
CA ALA A 8 20.04 -5.55 -2.29
C ALA A 8 20.67 -6.22 -3.53
N ALA A 9 20.05 -7.28 -4.05
CA ALA A 9 20.52 -7.97 -5.25
C ALA A 9 20.58 -7.04 -6.47
N LEU A 10 19.48 -6.33 -6.76
CA LEU A 10 19.43 -5.40 -7.89
C LEU A 10 20.45 -4.25 -7.73
N ARG A 11 20.53 -3.63 -6.55
CA ARG A 11 21.47 -2.52 -6.30
C ARG A 11 22.94 -2.93 -6.34
N SER A 12 23.25 -4.20 -6.08
CA SER A 12 24.64 -4.68 -6.13
C SER A 12 25.22 -4.67 -7.55
N GLY A 13 24.36 -4.82 -8.57
CA GLY A 13 24.78 -5.04 -9.96
C GLY A 13 25.64 -6.30 -10.18
N ALA A 14 25.80 -7.15 -9.15
CA ALA A 14 26.78 -8.22 -9.10
C ALA A 14 26.14 -9.63 -9.11
N GLY A 15 24.95 -9.78 -9.71
CA GLY A 15 24.20 -11.04 -9.75
C GLY A 15 23.26 -11.15 -10.93
N GLU A 16 22.42 -12.19 -10.92
CA GLU A 16 21.48 -12.55 -12.00
C GLU A 16 20.14 -11.78 -11.94
N VAL A 17 20.00 -10.79 -11.07
CA VAL A 17 18.76 -10.02 -10.90
C VAL A 17 18.86 -8.70 -11.67
N ASP A 18 18.24 -8.66 -12.85
CA ASP A 18 18.19 -7.48 -13.71
C ASP A 18 16.92 -6.61 -13.49
N THR A 19 15.88 -7.17 -12.88
CA THR A 19 14.58 -6.48 -12.67
C THR A 19 13.95 -6.85 -11.33
N ASN A 20 13.27 -5.90 -10.70
CA ASN A 20 12.54 -6.11 -9.44
C ASN A 20 11.17 -5.41 -9.46
N PHE A 21 10.10 -6.14 -9.15
CA PHE A 21 8.82 -5.52 -8.75
C PHE A 21 8.93 -5.13 -7.27
N SER A 22 9.39 -3.91 -7.05
CA SER A 22 9.73 -3.39 -5.72
C SER A 22 8.55 -2.65 -5.06
N LEU A 23 8.76 -2.21 -3.82
CA LEU A 23 7.79 -1.47 -3.02
C LEU A 23 8.49 -0.41 -2.15
N PRO A 24 7.79 0.64 -1.69
CA PRO A 24 8.38 1.62 -0.78
C PRO A 24 8.82 0.98 0.54
N PRO A 25 10.01 1.33 1.09
CA PRO A 25 10.94 2.35 0.61
C PRO A 25 11.98 1.83 -0.40
N PHE A 26 12.07 0.51 -0.62
CA PHE A 26 13.13 -0.14 -1.40
C PHE A 26 13.23 0.37 -2.84
N GLN A 27 12.10 0.57 -3.52
CA GLN A 27 12.10 1.09 -4.89
C GLN A 27 12.77 2.47 -5.00
N TYR A 28 12.61 3.32 -3.99
CA TYR A 28 13.22 4.66 -3.97
C TYR A 28 14.72 4.56 -3.71
N ALA A 29 15.13 3.61 -2.88
CA ALA A 29 16.54 3.34 -2.64
C ALA A 29 17.23 2.72 -3.88
N GLU A 30 16.52 1.92 -4.67
CA GLU A 30 16.99 1.38 -5.95
C GLU A 30 17.20 2.49 -6.99
N LEU A 31 16.23 3.40 -7.14
CA LEU A 31 16.30 4.51 -8.11
C LEU A 31 17.39 5.56 -7.82
N LYS A 32 18.01 5.52 -6.63
CA LYS A 32 19.19 6.34 -6.31
C LYS A 32 20.49 5.78 -6.89
N VAL A 33 20.52 4.51 -7.30
CA VAL A 33 21.72 3.87 -7.87
C VAL A 33 21.83 4.20 -9.36
N PRO A 34 22.96 4.77 -9.83
CA PRO A 34 23.15 5.05 -11.24
C PRO A 34 22.94 3.81 -12.12
N GLY A 35 22.13 3.95 -13.18
CA GLY A 35 21.81 2.87 -14.12
C GLY A 35 20.48 2.16 -13.84
N ILE A 36 19.95 2.23 -12.61
CA ILE A 36 18.62 1.71 -12.29
C ILE A 36 17.56 2.74 -12.68
N HIS A 37 16.51 2.28 -13.38
CA HIS A 37 15.38 3.09 -13.79
C HIS A 37 14.10 2.26 -13.81
N THR A 38 12.94 2.94 -13.74
CA THR A 38 11.64 2.28 -13.80
C THR A 38 11.33 1.78 -15.21
N LEU A 39 11.00 0.49 -15.34
CA LEU A 39 10.53 -0.09 -16.62
C LEU A 39 9.01 -0.01 -16.78
N ALA A 40 8.27 -0.22 -15.68
CA ALA A 40 6.82 -0.10 -15.63
C ALA A 40 6.39 0.16 -14.18
N SER A 41 5.24 0.82 -14.01
CA SER A 41 4.58 0.98 -12.71
C SER A 41 3.32 0.12 -12.61
N SER A 42 2.95 -0.26 -11.39
CA SER A 42 1.69 -0.96 -11.14
C SER A 42 0.49 -0.11 -11.56
N ASN A 43 0.57 1.22 -11.46
CA ASN A 43 -0.50 2.12 -11.90
C ASN A 43 -0.67 2.11 -13.42
N GLU A 44 0.41 2.05 -14.21
CA GLU A 44 0.31 1.91 -15.68
C GLU A 44 -0.30 0.56 -16.05
N ILE A 45 0.18 -0.53 -15.44
CA ILE A 45 -0.32 -1.88 -15.69
C ILE A 45 -1.81 -1.98 -15.35
N MET A 46 -2.22 -1.38 -14.23
CA MET A 46 -3.59 -1.39 -13.77
C MET A 46 -4.45 -0.31 -14.45
N GLY A 47 -3.88 0.60 -15.24
CA GLY A 47 -4.60 1.71 -15.87
C GLY A 47 -5.21 2.70 -14.87
N GLY A 48 -4.47 3.02 -13.80
CA GLY A 48 -4.82 4.00 -12.78
C GLY A 48 -4.35 3.61 -11.36
N PRO A 49 -4.57 4.51 -10.37
CA PRO A 49 -4.30 4.22 -8.97
C PRO A 49 -5.07 2.99 -8.48
N HIS A 50 -4.50 2.29 -7.51
CA HIS A 50 -5.16 1.16 -6.86
C HIS A 50 -4.69 0.98 -5.43
N THR A 51 -5.53 0.36 -4.60
CA THR A 51 -5.20 0.02 -3.21
C THR A 51 -4.12 -1.05 -3.18
N PHE A 52 -2.98 -0.71 -2.58
CA PHE A 52 -1.87 -1.64 -2.35
C PHE A 52 -1.98 -2.39 -1.02
N THR A 53 -2.43 -1.71 0.04
CA THR A 53 -2.56 -2.28 1.38
C THR A 53 -3.96 -2.05 1.93
N MET A 54 -4.52 -3.08 2.56
CA MET A 54 -5.81 -3.04 3.23
C MET A 54 -5.72 -3.73 4.59
N VAL A 55 -6.52 -3.28 5.54
CA VAL A 55 -6.73 -3.97 6.81
C VAL A 55 -8.03 -4.75 6.72
N TYR A 56 -8.02 -6.00 7.14
CA TYR A 56 -9.17 -6.88 7.09
C TYR A 56 -9.41 -7.58 8.42
N THR A 57 -10.65 -7.97 8.66
CA THR A 57 -11.06 -8.86 9.75
C THR A 57 -12.22 -9.73 9.27
N THR A 58 -12.60 -10.72 10.08
CA THR A 58 -13.77 -11.55 9.78
C THR A 58 -15.07 -10.80 10.08
N GLY A 59 -16.13 -11.07 9.31
CA GLY A 59 -17.47 -10.55 9.62
C GLY A 59 -17.92 -10.89 11.04
N LYS A 60 -17.64 -12.12 11.50
CA LYS A 60 -17.93 -12.53 12.89
C LYS A 60 -17.29 -11.61 13.94
N PHE A 61 -16.04 -11.19 13.75
CA PHE A 61 -15.37 -10.29 14.70
C PHE A 61 -16.00 -8.89 14.66
N HIS A 62 -16.27 -8.37 13.47
CA HIS A 62 -16.97 -7.10 13.26
C HIS A 62 -18.32 -7.09 13.99
N ASP A 63 -19.18 -8.08 13.70
CA ASP A 63 -20.56 -8.14 14.21
C ASP A 63 -20.60 -8.36 15.73
N ALA A 64 -19.68 -9.15 16.28
CA ALA A 64 -19.61 -9.43 17.71
C ALA A 64 -18.95 -8.30 18.52
N ASN A 65 -18.18 -7.42 17.89
CA ASN A 65 -17.39 -6.39 18.59
C ASN A 65 -17.58 -4.99 17.98
N PRO A 66 -18.82 -4.49 17.83
CA PRO A 66 -19.08 -3.24 17.11
C PRO A 66 -18.36 -2.04 17.73
N ARG A 67 -18.24 -1.98 19.07
CA ARG A 67 -17.50 -0.90 19.76
C ARG A 67 -16.00 -0.94 19.47
N THR A 68 -15.41 -2.13 19.48
CA THR A 68 -13.98 -2.30 19.20
C THR A 68 -13.68 -2.00 17.73
N TYR A 69 -14.55 -2.46 16.83
CA TYR A 69 -14.42 -2.17 15.40
C TYR A 69 -14.49 -0.66 15.13
N GLN A 70 -15.50 0.03 15.68
CA GLN A 70 -15.65 1.48 15.53
C GLN A 70 -14.44 2.25 16.09
N ALA A 71 -13.94 1.86 17.26
CA ALA A 71 -12.75 2.47 17.85
C ALA A 71 -11.51 2.28 16.94
N PHE A 72 -11.33 1.07 16.39
CA PHE A 72 -10.24 0.78 15.46
C PHE A 72 -10.36 1.60 14.16
N LEU A 73 -11.55 1.64 13.56
CA LEU A 73 -11.81 2.41 12.34
C LEU A 73 -11.54 3.91 12.54
N ALA A 74 -11.98 4.46 13.68
CA ALA A 74 -11.71 5.85 14.05
C ALA A 74 -10.21 6.11 14.22
N ALA A 75 -9.47 5.20 14.84
CA ALA A 75 -8.02 5.32 15.00
C ALA A 75 -7.28 5.29 13.65
N ILE A 76 -7.69 4.44 12.69
CA ILE A 76 -7.12 4.43 11.34
C ILE A 76 -7.37 5.77 10.64
N LYS A 77 -8.59 6.32 10.75
CA LYS A 77 -8.93 7.63 10.18
C LYS A 77 -8.05 8.75 10.78
N GLU A 78 -7.85 8.74 12.09
CA GLU A 78 -6.98 9.70 12.78
C GLU A 78 -5.51 9.55 12.36
N ALA A 79 -5.03 8.32 12.25
CA ALA A 79 -3.67 8.04 11.79
C ALA A 79 -3.43 8.56 10.37
N ILE A 80 -4.35 8.29 9.43
CA ILE A 80 -4.29 8.82 8.07
C ILE A 80 -4.28 10.35 8.06
N ALA A 81 -5.15 10.99 8.86
CA ALA A 81 -5.16 12.44 8.98
C ALA A 81 -3.83 12.99 9.53
N THR A 82 -3.22 12.29 10.47
CA THR A 82 -1.91 12.65 11.05
C THR A 82 -0.79 12.52 10.03
N ILE A 83 -0.75 11.42 9.25
CA ILE A 83 0.22 11.21 8.17
C ILE A 83 0.14 12.33 7.14
N ASN A 84 -1.08 12.67 6.71
CA ASN A 84 -1.27 13.71 5.70
C ASN A 84 -0.97 15.12 6.22
N ARG A 85 -1.09 15.36 7.54
CA ARG A 85 -0.83 16.66 8.17
C ARG A 85 0.66 16.90 8.45
N ASP A 86 1.37 15.91 8.97
CA ASP A 86 2.77 16.07 9.39
C ASP A 86 3.61 14.84 9.03
N LYS A 87 3.99 14.78 7.76
CA LYS A 87 4.85 13.72 7.20
C LYS A 87 6.22 13.66 7.88
N SER A 88 6.74 14.79 8.37
CA SER A 88 8.04 14.83 9.05
C SER A 88 8.00 14.18 10.43
N ALA A 89 6.94 14.43 11.21
CA ALA A 89 6.74 13.73 12.47
C ALA A 89 6.50 12.23 12.26
N VAL A 90 5.68 11.86 11.28
CA VAL A 90 5.45 10.45 10.94
C VAL A 90 6.72 9.75 10.47
N ALA A 91 7.55 10.41 9.66
CA ALA A 91 8.84 9.86 9.24
C ALA A 91 9.75 9.54 10.44
N ARG A 92 9.82 10.43 11.44
CA ARG A 92 10.59 10.18 12.68
C ARG A 92 10.07 8.97 13.45
N ILE A 93 8.73 8.88 13.63
CA ILE A 93 8.10 7.74 14.30
C ILE A 93 8.40 6.43 13.56
N TYR A 94 8.26 6.43 12.23
CA TYR A 94 8.56 5.27 11.40
C TYR A 94 10.01 4.79 11.56
N LEU A 95 10.98 5.71 11.52
CA LEU A 95 12.40 5.37 11.66
C LEU A 95 12.71 4.80 13.06
N GLU A 96 12.12 5.37 14.11
CA GLU A 96 12.26 4.88 15.49
C GLU A 96 11.67 3.47 15.64
N MET A 97 10.47 3.23 15.10
CA MET A 97 9.79 1.92 15.19
C MET A 97 10.50 0.83 14.39
N THR A 98 11.12 1.18 13.26
CA THR A 98 11.71 0.21 12.33
C THR A 98 13.22 0.03 12.50
N ASN A 99 13.88 0.87 13.31
CA ASN A 99 15.34 0.97 13.37
C ASN A 99 15.98 1.13 11.97
N SER A 100 15.29 1.84 11.08
CA SER A 100 15.75 2.06 9.71
C SER A 100 16.94 3.04 9.67
N LYS A 101 17.83 2.83 8.71
CA LYS A 101 19.01 3.68 8.46
C LYS A 101 18.76 4.81 7.46
N GLU A 102 17.57 4.85 6.86
CA GLU A 102 17.16 5.93 5.96
C GLU A 102 17.09 7.26 6.72
N SER A 103 17.28 8.37 6.00
CA SER A 103 17.12 9.69 6.61
C SER A 103 15.65 10.08 6.72
N VAL A 104 15.32 11.01 7.64
CA VAL A 104 13.98 11.60 7.72
C VAL A 104 13.57 12.21 6.38
N ALA A 105 14.51 12.88 5.69
CA ALA A 105 14.26 13.52 4.40
C ALA A 105 13.88 12.50 3.32
N ASP A 106 14.51 11.32 3.32
CA ASP A 106 14.19 10.25 2.37
C ASP A 106 12.78 9.72 2.58
N ILE A 107 12.38 9.48 3.84
CA ILE A 107 11.02 9.01 4.14
C ILE A 107 9.98 10.10 3.83
N VAL A 108 10.27 11.37 4.12
CA VAL A 108 9.37 12.48 3.75
C VAL A 108 9.22 12.57 2.24
N ALA A 109 10.30 12.45 1.46
CA ALA A 109 10.21 12.45 0.00
C ALA A 109 9.31 11.33 -0.55
N ILE A 110 9.33 10.15 0.08
CA ILE A 110 8.43 9.04 -0.24
C ILE A 110 6.98 9.40 0.09
N LEU A 111 6.74 9.95 1.29
CA LEU A 111 5.40 10.37 1.71
C LEU A 111 4.84 11.54 0.88
N ASP A 112 5.71 12.34 0.27
CA ASP A 112 5.37 13.43 -0.65
C ASP A 112 5.20 12.99 -2.11
N ASP A 113 5.56 11.76 -2.45
CA ASP A 113 5.30 11.21 -3.77
C ASP A 113 3.78 11.14 -4.03
N PRO A 114 3.26 11.76 -5.11
CA PRO A 114 1.83 11.71 -5.44
C PRO A 114 1.25 10.30 -5.61
N LEU A 115 2.11 9.31 -5.87
CA LEU A 115 1.74 7.89 -5.97
C LEU A 115 1.55 7.22 -4.61
N VAL A 116 2.04 7.83 -3.53
CA VAL A 116 1.90 7.35 -2.15
C VAL A 116 0.74 8.07 -1.48
N GLN A 117 -0.40 7.39 -1.40
CA GLN A 117 -1.63 7.96 -0.87
C GLN A 117 -2.12 7.18 0.34
N PHE A 118 -2.33 7.89 1.45
CA PHE A 118 -2.99 7.36 2.65
C PHE A 118 -4.43 7.84 2.67
N THR A 119 -5.36 6.91 2.52
CA THR A 119 -6.80 7.21 2.41
C THR A 119 -7.65 6.06 2.96
N MET A 120 -8.86 6.40 3.39
CA MET A 120 -9.90 5.42 3.74
C MET A 120 -10.61 4.85 2.51
N THR A 121 -10.45 5.49 1.34
CA THR A 121 -11.21 5.15 0.13
C THR A 121 -10.53 4.01 -0.62
N PRO A 122 -11.17 2.84 -0.75
CA PRO A 122 -10.64 1.77 -1.59
C PRO A 122 -10.66 2.20 -3.06
N THR A 123 -9.58 1.97 -3.79
CA THR A 123 -9.42 2.46 -5.16
C THR A 123 -8.99 1.33 -6.07
N GLY A 124 -9.62 1.20 -7.24
CA GLY A 124 -9.25 0.23 -8.27
C GLY A 124 -9.31 -1.25 -7.85
N THR A 125 -10.00 -1.56 -6.74
CA THR A 125 -10.01 -2.89 -6.12
C THR A 125 -10.77 -3.91 -6.98
N MET A 126 -11.79 -3.46 -7.72
CA MET A 126 -12.53 -4.33 -8.64
C MET A 126 -11.68 -4.88 -9.79
N LYS A 127 -10.62 -4.17 -10.22
CA LYS A 127 -9.71 -4.67 -11.26
C LYS A 127 -9.01 -5.97 -10.83
N PHE A 128 -8.64 -6.07 -9.56
CA PHE A 128 -8.09 -7.30 -8.99
C PHE A 128 -9.16 -8.40 -8.91
N ALA A 129 -10.36 -8.07 -8.45
CA ALA A 129 -11.46 -9.03 -8.37
C ALA A 129 -11.81 -9.61 -9.76
N ASP A 130 -11.88 -8.76 -10.79
CA ASP A 130 -12.10 -9.17 -12.17
C ASP A 130 -10.97 -10.08 -12.68
N PHE A 131 -9.71 -9.70 -12.43
CA PHE A 131 -8.56 -10.52 -12.82
C PHE A 131 -8.57 -11.88 -12.12
N MET A 132 -8.74 -11.90 -10.79
CA MET A 132 -8.77 -13.12 -9.98
C MET A 132 -9.91 -14.05 -10.38
N HIS A 133 -11.08 -13.49 -10.74
CA HIS A 133 -12.19 -14.28 -11.25
C HIS A 133 -11.86 -14.88 -12.61
N ARG A 134 -11.31 -14.08 -13.54
CA ARG A 134 -10.91 -14.53 -14.88
C ARG A 134 -9.93 -15.69 -14.85
N ILE A 135 -8.99 -15.70 -13.90
CA ILE A 135 -8.00 -16.80 -13.76
C ILE A 135 -8.50 -17.95 -12.87
N GLY A 136 -9.74 -17.90 -12.37
CA GLY A 136 -10.33 -18.93 -11.53
C GLY A 136 -9.87 -18.94 -10.07
N ALA A 137 -9.07 -17.96 -9.63
CA ALA A 137 -8.67 -17.80 -8.23
C ALA A 137 -9.84 -17.36 -7.34
N LEU A 138 -10.77 -16.60 -7.91
CA LEU A 138 -12.00 -16.16 -7.25
C LEU A 138 -13.22 -16.81 -7.91
N LYS A 139 -13.91 -17.72 -7.21
CA LYS A 139 -15.10 -18.41 -7.75
C LYS A 139 -16.28 -17.47 -7.96
N ASN A 140 -16.58 -16.66 -6.95
CA ASN A 140 -17.70 -15.72 -6.95
C ASN A 140 -17.16 -14.31 -7.13
N LYS A 141 -17.48 -13.69 -8.27
CA LYS A 141 -17.06 -12.32 -8.54
C LYS A 141 -17.97 -11.35 -7.77
N PRO A 142 -17.41 -10.39 -7.01
CA PRO A 142 -18.21 -9.27 -6.50
C PRO A 142 -18.76 -8.44 -7.66
N ASN A 143 -19.90 -7.80 -7.45
CA ASN A 143 -20.46 -6.79 -8.35
C ASN A 143 -19.93 -5.40 -8.02
N SER A 144 -19.59 -5.17 -6.75
CA SER A 144 -19.09 -3.90 -6.22
C SER A 144 -18.01 -4.13 -5.18
N TRP A 145 -17.14 -3.13 -4.97
CA TRP A 145 -16.22 -3.12 -3.85
C TRP A 145 -16.97 -3.21 -2.51
N GLN A 146 -18.19 -2.69 -2.45
CA GLN A 146 -19.07 -2.75 -1.27
C GLN A 146 -19.44 -4.18 -0.86
N ASP A 147 -19.30 -5.18 -1.76
CA ASP A 147 -19.59 -6.58 -1.45
C ASP A 147 -18.54 -7.22 -0.52
N TYR A 148 -17.37 -6.60 -0.35
CA TYR A 148 -16.27 -7.13 0.48
C TYR A 148 -15.58 -6.09 1.38
N PHE A 149 -16.09 -4.87 1.43
CA PHE A 149 -15.74 -3.89 2.46
C PHE A 149 -16.95 -3.69 3.40
N PHE A 150 -16.69 -3.39 4.68
CA PHE A 150 -17.74 -3.14 5.66
C PHE A 150 -18.49 -1.83 5.39
N GLU A 151 -19.75 -1.76 5.85
CA GLU A 151 -20.71 -0.70 5.50
C GLU A 151 -20.30 0.70 5.97
N GLU A 152 -19.48 0.80 7.03
CA GLU A 152 -19.06 2.06 7.63
C GLU A 152 -18.24 2.96 6.70
N ILE A 153 -17.73 2.42 5.59
CA ILE A 153 -16.99 3.19 4.59
C ILE A 153 -17.71 3.27 3.24
N HIS A 154 -18.91 2.69 3.09
CA HIS A 154 -19.64 2.64 1.81
C HIS A 154 -20.03 4.02 1.26
N ASN A 155 -20.02 5.05 2.11
CA ASN A 155 -20.24 6.44 1.75
C ASN A 155 -19.04 7.10 1.05
N LEU A 156 -17.87 6.45 1.03
CA LEU A 156 -16.68 6.94 0.33
C LEU A 156 -16.77 6.62 -1.17
N PRO A 157 -16.11 7.41 -2.03
CA PRO A 157 -16.14 7.22 -3.48
C PRO A 157 -15.20 6.07 -3.94
N GLY A 158 -15.43 4.87 -3.41
CA GLY A 158 -14.58 3.70 -3.67
C GLY A 158 -14.75 3.09 -5.07
N SER A 159 -13.74 2.31 -5.50
CA SER A 159 -13.73 1.55 -6.77
C SER A 159 -12.92 0.26 -6.71
#